data_AF-A0A940LT55-F1
#
_entry.id   AF-A0A940LT55-F1
#
_cell.length_a   1.000
_cell.length_b   1.000
_cell.length_c   1.000
_cell.angle_alpha   90.00
_cell.angle_beta   90.00
_cell.angle_gamma   90.00
#
_symmetry.space_group_name_H-M   'P 1'
#
loop_
_entity.id
_entity.type
_entity.pdbx_description
1 polymer ?
#
loop_
_entity_poly.entity_id
_entity_poly.type
_entity_poly.pdbx_seq_one_letter_code
_entity_poly.pdbx_strand_id
1 'polypeptide(L)'
;MNATPLADWLMRCVAARPAPGKADWAEAMAQEYALLESGRLGWAIGCMEATMVWNLRENAVYLLVLVALPLLLYWIDTQLFTVFAMHNRELLIWSVREGLAPSLLLPLPFAVALGAWRPDRIVTTTLLGGLLLHQIGNSIYNSLAMDTPFLSWWGPQATLYMAPPLIGLIASLSVWYWGGMLGRRLAMRLR
;
A
#
# COMPACT_ATOMS: atom_id res chain seq x y z
N MET A 1 39.07 5.41 9.23
CA MET A 1 38.21 4.27 8.89
C MET A 1 36.97 4.82 8.20
N ASN A 2 36.71 4.45 6.95
CA ASN A 2 35.57 4.98 6.21
C ASN A 2 34.30 4.42 6.84
N ALA A 3 33.44 5.29 7.38
CA ALA A 3 32.07 4.90 7.70
C ALA A 3 31.48 4.23 6.45
N THR A 4 30.83 3.08 6.63
CA THR A 4 30.19 2.43 5.51
C THR A 4 29.10 3.37 4.98
N PRO A 5 29.07 3.69 3.67
CA PRO A 5 28.09 4.63 3.11
C PRO A 5 26.64 4.31 3.46
N LEU A 6 26.36 3.03 3.73
CA LEU A 6 25.09 2.51 4.20
C LEU A 6 24.73 3.00 5.62
N ALA A 7 25.66 2.96 6.58
CA ALA A 7 25.40 3.37 7.96
C ALA A 7 25.05 4.87 8.03
N ASP A 8 25.80 5.70 7.30
CA ASP A 8 25.52 7.14 7.20
C ASP A 8 24.18 7.41 6.52
N TRP A 9 23.85 6.64 5.48
CA TRP A 9 22.55 6.74 4.81
C TRP A 9 21.38 6.38 5.74
N LEU A 10 21.49 5.28 6.49
CA LEU A 10 20.48 4.87 7.47
C LEU A 10 20.27 5.95 8.54
N MET A 11 21.35 6.49 9.11
CA MET A 11 21.24 7.55 10.11
C MET A 11 20.65 8.84 9.55
N ARG A 12 20.98 9.22 8.31
CA ARG A 12 20.31 10.34 7.62
C ARG A 12 18.81 10.08 7.49
N CYS A 13 18.38 8.86 7.19
CA CYS A 13 16.96 8.52 7.13
C CYS A 13 16.28 8.64 8.50
N VAL A 14 16.91 8.14 9.56
CA VAL A 14 16.40 8.24 10.95
C VAL A 14 16.26 9.71 11.37
N ALA A 15 17.30 10.51 11.16
CA ALA A 15 17.31 11.93 11.55
C ALA A 15 16.34 12.78 10.72
N ALA A 16 16.20 12.50 9.42
CA ALA A 16 15.31 13.26 8.54
C ALA A 16 13.83 12.96 8.76
N ARG A 17 13.50 11.78 9.31
CA ARG A 17 12.11 11.32 9.51
C ARG A 17 11.96 10.61 10.86
N PRO A 18 12.11 11.32 11.98
CA PRO A 18 11.88 10.74 13.30
C PRO A 18 10.43 10.27 13.43
N ALA A 19 10.22 9.26 14.27
CA ALA A 19 8.86 8.90 14.67
C ALA A 19 8.20 10.10 15.40
N PRO A 20 6.87 10.26 15.33
CA PRO A 20 6.19 11.36 16.00
C PRO A 20 6.52 11.43 17.50
N GLY A 21 6.83 12.63 17.99
CA GLY A 21 7.28 12.84 19.36
C GLY A 21 8.68 12.27 19.70
N LYS A 22 9.48 11.87 18.70
CA LYS A 22 10.85 11.30 18.88
C LYS A 22 11.94 12.11 18.18
N ALA A 23 11.72 13.39 17.91
CA ALA A 23 12.71 14.27 17.29
C ALA A 23 13.99 14.37 18.15
N ASP A 24 13.83 14.68 19.44
CA ASP A 24 14.96 14.82 20.38
C ASP A 24 15.76 13.52 20.52
N TRP A 25 15.07 12.37 20.50
CA TRP A 25 15.72 11.06 20.49
C TRP A 25 16.54 10.86 19.21
N ALA A 26 15.98 11.18 18.04
CA ALA A 26 16.69 11.00 16.77
C ALA A 26 17.92 11.92 16.65
N GLU A 27 17.82 13.13 17.18
CA GLU A 27 18.94 14.06 17.28
C GLU A 27 20.04 13.51 18.20
N ALA A 28 19.68 13.04 19.41
CA ALA A 28 20.63 12.43 20.33
C ALA A 28 21.34 11.22 19.70
N MET A 29 20.60 10.33 19.04
CA MET A 29 21.18 9.17 18.36
C MET A 29 22.10 9.54 17.19
N ALA A 30 21.81 10.64 16.49
CA ALA A 30 22.69 11.15 15.43
C ALA A 30 24.00 11.72 15.98
N GLN A 31 23.95 12.40 17.13
CA GLN A 31 25.14 12.89 17.84
C GLN A 31 26.00 11.72 18.36
N GLU A 32 25.38 10.73 19.00
CA GLU A 32 26.08 9.51 19.45
C GLU A 32 26.72 8.77 18.27
N TYR A 33 26.00 8.63 17.15
CA TYR A 33 26.54 8.00 15.95
C TYR A 33 27.79 8.71 15.41
N ALA A 34 27.82 10.05 15.43
CA ALA A 34 28.97 10.82 14.96
C ALA A 34 30.24 10.56 15.77
N LEU A 35 30.08 10.25 17.07
CA LEU A 35 31.16 9.97 18.01
C LEU A 35 31.65 8.50 17.97
N LEU A 36 30.90 7.59 17.35
CA LEU A 36 31.29 6.17 17.28
C LEU A 36 32.54 5.96 16.42
N GLU A 37 33.56 5.32 16.97
CA GLU A 37 34.77 4.92 16.23
C GLU A 37 34.60 3.57 15.52
N SER A 38 33.74 2.68 16.06
CA SER A 38 33.43 1.36 15.51
C SER A 38 31.95 1.01 15.73
N GLY A 39 31.45 -0.06 15.10
CA GLY A 39 30.07 -0.51 15.30
C GLY A 39 28.97 0.36 14.67
N ARG A 40 29.34 1.39 13.89
CA ARG A 40 28.42 2.35 13.25
C ARG A 40 27.23 1.72 12.54
N LEU A 41 27.45 0.66 11.76
CA LEU A 41 26.36 0.01 11.02
C LEU A 41 25.33 -0.65 11.95
N GLY A 42 25.79 -1.36 12.99
CA GLY A 42 24.88 -2.00 13.96
C GLY A 42 24.06 -0.96 14.72
N TRP A 43 24.69 0.15 15.11
CA TRP A 43 24.01 1.30 15.71
C TRP A 43 22.94 1.89 14.78
N ALA A 44 23.31 2.17 13.53
CA ALA A 44 22.39 2.74 12.55
C ALA A 44 21.20 1.83 12.25
N ILE A 45 21.43 0.51 12.18
CA ILE A 45 20.36 -0.49 12.03
C ILE A 45 19.44 -0.47 13.26
N GLY A 46 19.98 -0.47 14.48
CA GLY A 46 19.16 -0.43 15.69
C GLY A 46 18.31 0.85 15.80
N CYS A 47 18.86 2.00 15.42
CA CYS A 47 18.11 3.25 15.36
C CYS A 47 17.01 3.20 14.29
N MET A 48 17.30 2.63 13.12
CA MET A 48 16.32 2.46 12.05
C MET A 48 15.19 1.52 12.49
N GLU A 49 15.52 0.39 13.11
CA GLU A 49 14.55 -0.57 13.62
C GLU A 49 13.63 0.06 14.67
N ALA A 50 14.19 0.76 15.67
CA ALA A 50 13.41 1.46 16.68
C ALA A 50 12.45 2.48 16.04
N THR A 51 12.94 3.28 15.09
CA THR A 51 12.14 4.25 14.33
C THR A 51 11.03 3.57 13.54
N MET A 52 11.32 2.44 12.90
CA MET A 52 10.31 1.65 12.17
C MET A 52 9.25 1.11 13.11
N VAL A 53 9.63 0.53 14.25
CA VAL A 53 8.68 -0.03 15.24
C VAL A 53 7.75 1.06 15.79
N TRP A 54 8.26 2.23 16.14
CA TRP A 54 7.41 3.33 16.60
C TRP A 54 6.46 3.82 15.52
N ASN A 55 6.96 4.04 14.30
CA ASN A 55 6.11 4.41 13.18
C ASN A 55 5.04 3.34 12.90
N LEU A 56 5.38 2.06 12.96
CA LEU A 56 4.41 0.96 12.78
C LEU A 56 3.34 0.97 13.87
N ARG A 57 3.72 1.16 15.13
CA ARG A 57 2.77 1.21 16.26
C ARG A 57 1.80 2.38 16.13
N GLU A 58 2.31 3.57 15.83
CA GLU A 58 1.46 4.75 15.70
C GLU A 58 0.55 4.72 14.47
N ASN A 59 1.00 4.05 13.41
CA ASN A 59 0.23 3.89 12.19
C ASN A 59 -0.50 2.54 12.12
N ALA A 60 -0.53 1.74 13.20
CA ALA A 60 -1.02 0.37 13.17
C ALA A 60 -2.47 0.29 12.69
N VAL A 61 -3.36 1.14 13.23
CA VAL A 61 -4.77 1.16 12.84
C VAL A 61 -4.92 1.58 11.38
N TYR A 62 -4.17 2.60 10.95
CA TYR A 62 -4.20 3.05 9.56
C TYR A 62 -3.72 1.96 8.59
N LEU A 63 -2.62 1.28 8.92
CA LEU A 63 -2.07 0.18 8.13
C LEU A 63 -3.03 -1.02 8.11
N LEU A 64 -3.65 -1.35 9.24
CA LEU A 64 -4.65 -2.42 9.32
C LEU A 64 -5.84 -2.12 8.40
N VAL A 65 -6.38 -0.90 8.46
CA VAL A 65 -7.46 -0.48 7.55
C VAL A 65 -7.00 -0.51 6.10
N LEU A 66 -5.81 0.03 5.80
CA LEU A 66 -5.26 0.05 4.44
C LEU A 66 -5.02 -1.34 3.85
N VAL A 67 -4.78 -2.35 4.69
CA VAL A 67 -4.64 -3.75 4.27
C VAL A 67 -5.98 -4.45 4.15
N ALA A 68 -6.83 -4.36 5.18
CA ALA A 68 -8.10 -5.07 5.25
C ALA A 68 -9.11 -4.54 4.23
N LEU A 69 -9.13 -3.23 4.01
CA LEU A 69 -10.15 -2.57 3.19
C LEU A 69 -10.09 -2.98 1.71
N PRO A 70 -8.94 -2.93 1.00
CA PRO A 70 -8.85 -3.43 -0.37
C PRO A 70 -9.31 -4.89 -0.51
N LEU A 71 -8.90 -5.77 0.42
CA LEU A 71 -9.29 -7.18 0.38
C LEU A 71 -10.81 -7.36 0.59
N LEU A 72 -11.39 -6.60 1.51
CA LEU A 72 -12.83 -6.59 1.75
C LEU A 72 -13.61 -6.06 0.54
N LEU A 73 -13.15 -4.96 -0.07
CA LEU A 73 -13.79 -4.40 -1.27
C LEU A 73 -13.72 -5.38 -2.43
N TYR A 74 -12.57 -6.04 -2.63
CA TYR A 74 -12.43 -7.08 -3.62
C TYR A 74 -13.39 -8.24 -3.38
N TRP A 75 -13.51 -8.71 -2.14
CA TRP A 75 -14.45 -9.76 -1.77
C TRP A 75 -15.90 -9.35 -2.07
N ILE A 76 -16.30 -8.14 -1.67
CA ILE A 76 -17.65 -7.62 -1.93
C ILE A 76 -17.92 -7.53 -3.43
N ASP A 77 -17.00 -6.96 -4.21
CA ASP A 77 -17.11 -6.84 -5.66
C ASP A 77 -17.29 -8.21 -6.32
N THR A 78 -16.51 -9.21 -5.89
CA THR A 78 -16.60 -10.59 -6.38
C THR A 78 -17.95 -11.24 -6.06
N GLN A 79 -18.47 -11.06 -4.84
CA GLN A 79 -19.77 -11.61 -4.44
C GLN A 79 -20.91 -10.95 -5.21
N LEU A 80 -20.88 -9.62 -5.34
CA LEU A 80 -21.85 -8.88 -6.14
C LEU A 80 -21.82 -9.36 -7.60
N PHE A 81 -20.63 -9.43 -8.20
CA PHE A 81 -20.46 -9.95 -9.56
C PHE A 81 -21.06 -11.35 -9.72
N THR A 82 -20.78 -12.26 -8.79
CA THR A 82 -21.28 -13.64 -8.83
C THR A 82 -22.80 -13.69 -8.78
N VAL A 83 -23.42 -12.93 -7.85
CA VAL A 83 -24.88 -12.85 -7.73
C VAL A 83 -25.52 -12.27 -9.00
N PHE A 84 -24.97 -11.18 -9.55
CA PHE A 84 -25.46 -10.57 -10.78
C PHE A 84 -25.31 -11.50 -12.00
N ALA A 85 -24.16 -12.17 -12.12
CA ALA A 85 -23.86 -13.11 -13.21
C ALA A 85 -24.83 -14.30 -13.25
N MET A 86 -25.25 -14.81 -12.08
CA MET A 86 -26.21 -15.91 -11.99
C MET A 86 -27.62 -15.54 -12.48
N HIS A 87 -28.02 -14.26 -12.38
CA HIS A 87 -29.36 -13.81 -12.73
C HIS A 87 -29.48 -13.24 -14.14
N ASN A 88 -28.37 -12.87 -14.79
CA ASN A 88 -28.39 -12.22 -16.11
C ASN A 88 -27.24 -12.70 -17.01
N ARG A 89 -27.50 -13.71 -17.85
CA ARG A 89 -26.52 -14.24 -18.82
C ARG A 89 -26.01 -13.20 -19.83
N GLU A 90 -26.84 -12.25 -20.24
CA GLU A 90 -26.45 -11.20 -21.19
C GLU A 90 -25.53 -10.14 -20.56
N LEU A 91 -25.67 -9.89 -19.25
CA LEU A 91 -24.81 -8.98 -18.50
C LEU A 91 -23.41 -9.55 -18.26
N LEU A 92 -23.20 -10.85 -18.44
CA LEU A 92 -21.90 -11.51 -18.29
C LEU A 92 -20.90 -11.10 -19.39
N ILE A 93 -21.41 -10.74 -20.57
CA ILE A 93 -20.63 -10.17 -21.69
C ILE A 93 -20.38 -8.67 -21.46
N TRP A 94 -21.37 -7.97 -20.90
CA TRP A 94 -21.24 -6.56 -20.53
C TRP A 94 -20.31 -6.34 -19.34
N SER A 95 -20.28 -7.25 -18.36
CA SER A 95 -19.46 -7.15 -17.16
C SER A 95 -17.97 -7.40 -17.42
N VAL A 96 -17.59 -8.07 -18.51
CA VAL A 96 -16.20 -8.10 -18.99
C VAL A 96 -15.80 -6.76 -19.63
N ARG A 97 -16.75 -6.03 -20.23
CA ARG A 97 -16.52 -4.76 -20.94
C ARG A 97 -16.65 -3.53 -20.02
N GLU A 98 -17.51 -3.60 -19.01
CA GLU A 98 -17.79 -2.55 -18.03
C GLU A 98 -17.31 -2.90 -16.62
N GLY A 99 -16.87 -4.12 -16.32
CA GLY A 99 -16.41 -4.53 -14.97
C GLY A 99 -15.18 -3.76 -14.46
N LEU A 100 -14.47 -3.08 -15.35
CA LEU A 100 -13.47 -2.07 -14.98
C LEU A 100 -14.10 -0.89 -14.23
N ALA A 101 -15.33 -0.46 -14.56
CA ALA A 101 -15.93 0.71 -13.94
C ALA A 101 -16.33 0.50 -12.46
N PRO A 102 -17.04 -0.57 -12.05
CA PRO A 102 -17.33 -0.83 -10.63
C PRO A 102 -16.08 -1.06 -9.80
N SER A 103 -15.15 -1.89 -10.30
CA SER A 103 -13.91 -2.22 -9.59
C SER A 103 -12.96 -1.01 -9.42
N LEU A 104 -13.06 0.00 -10.30
CA LEU A 104 -12.32 1.26 -10.18
C LEU A 104 -13.09 2.32 -9.39
N LEU A 105 -14.43 2.35 -9.42
CA LEU A 105 -15.19 3.38 -8.70
C LEU A 105 -15.43 3.03 -7.23
N LEU A 106 -15.61 1.74 -6.91
CA LEU A 106 -15.83 1.26 -5.55
C LEU A 106 -14.74 1.68 -4.55
N PRO A 107 -13.43 1.62 -4.86
CA PRO A 107 -12.40 2.07 -3.93
C PRO A 107 -12.29 3.60 -3.78
N LEU A 108 -12.91 4.39 -4.66
CA LEU A 108 -12.74 5.84 -4.67
C LEU A 108 -13.19 6.53 -3.37
N PRO A 109 -14.40 6.29 -2.82
CA PRO A 109 -14.83 6.92 -1.56
C PRO A 109 -13.89 6.59 -0.39
N PHE A 110 -13.35 5.37 -0.38
CA PHE A 110 -12.42 4.91 0.63
C PHE A 110 -11.04 5.54 0.47
N ALA A 111 -10.54 5.67 -0.75
CA ALA A 111 -9.33 6.41 -1.05
C ALA A 111 -9.45 7.89 -0.60
N VAL A 112 -10.61 8.51 -0.83
CA VAL A 112 -10.93 9.86 -0.33
C VAL A 112 -10.93 9.91 1.19
N ALA A 113 -11.59 8.97 1.87
CA ALA A 113 -11.64 8.92 3.32
C ALA A 113 -10.24 8.72 3.94
N LEU A 114 -9.43 7.80 3.40
CA LEU A 114 -8.06 7.56 3.86
C LEU A 114 -7.15 8.77 3.61
N GLY A 115 -7.29 9.43 2.45
CA GLY A 115 -6.56 10.65 2.13
C GLY A 115 -6.93 11.85 3.02
N ALA A 116 -8.19 11.92 3.46
CA ALA A 116 -8.63 12.91 4.43
C ALA A 116 -8.13 12.61 5.85
N TRP A 117 -8.10 11.33 6.24
CA TRP A 117 -7.63 10.90 7.56
C TRP A 117 -6.11 11.03 7.72
N ARG A 118 -5.32 10.65 6.71
CA ARG A 118 -3.84 10.69 6.70
C ARG A 118 -3.31 11.39 5.44
N PRO A 119 -3.44 12.72 5.34
CA PRO A 119 -3.06 13.48 4.14
C PRO A 119 -1.56 13.45 3.82
N ASP A 120 -0.71 13.10 4.77
CA ASP A 120 0.73 12.92 4.62
C ASP A 120 1.12 11.56 4.01
N ARG A 121 0.16 10.62 3.87
CA ARG A 121 0.44 9.22 3.49
C ARG A 121 -0.10 8.80 2.13
N ILE A 122 -0.44 9.75 1.26
CA ILE A 122 -1.04 9.49 -0.06
C ILE A 122 -0.25 8.47 -0.88
N VAL A 123 1.08 8.56 -0.91
CA VAL A 123 1.92 7.62 -1.66
C VAL A 123 1.76 6.19 -1.12
N THR A 124 1.78 6.02 0.21
CA THR A 124 1.56 4.72 0.85
C THR A 124 0.14 4.21 0.61
N THR A 125 -0.88 5.06 0.72
CA THR A 125 -2.28 4.72 0.40
C THR A 125 -2.40 4.23 -1.04
N THR A 126 -1.76 4.94 -1.97
CA THR A 126 -1.79 4.65 -3.40
C THR A 126 -1.17 3.30 -3.70
N LEU A 127 0.07 3.10 -3.24
CA LEU A 127 0.82 1.89 -3.54
C LEU A 127 0.15 0.66 -2.91
N LEU A 128 -0.15 0.71 -1.62
CA LEU A 128 -0.74 -0.44 -0.94
C LEU A 128 -2.19 -0.67 -1.38
N GLY A 129 -3.01 0.37 -1.48
CA GLY A 129 -4.39 0.24 -1.94
C GLY A 129 -4.47 -0.35 -3.35
N GLY A 130 -3.66 0.17 -4.28
CA GLY A 130 -3.63 -0.30 -5.67
C GLY A 130 -3.08 -1.72 -5.82
N LEU A 131 -1.97 -2.04 -5.15
CA LEU A 131 -1.35 -3.36 -5.21
C LEU A 131 -2.21 -4.42 -4.51
N LEU A 132 -2.76 -4.14 -3.33
CA LEU A 132 -3.53 -5.12 -2.57
C LEU A 132 -4.86 -5.45 -3.26
N LEU A 133 -5.57 -4.42 -3.74
CA LEU A 133 -6.87 -4.62 -4.40
C LEU A 133 -6.71 -5.46 -5.67
N HIS A 134 -5.73 -5.11 -6.51
CA HIS A 134 -5.71 -5.59 -7.88
C HIS A 134 -4.74 -6.74 -8.13
N GLN A 135 -3.62 -6.79 -7.41
CA GLN A 135 -2.65 -7.88 -7.58
C GLN A 135 -2.89 -8.99 -6.59
N ILE A 136 -2.94 -8.67 -5.28
CA ILE A 136 -3.08 -9.70 -4.25
C ILE A 136 -4.50 -10.27 -4.24
N GLY A 137 -5.53 -9.42 -4.21
CA GLY A 137 -6.92 -9.87 -4.23
C GLY A 137 -7.24 -10.76 -5.44
N ASN A 138 -6.85 -10.32 -6.64
CA ASN A 138 -7.06 -11.08 -7.87
C ASN A 138 -6.29 -12.40 -7.90
N SER A 139 -5.02 -12.40 -7.46
CA SER A 139 -4.23 -13.64 -7.40
C SER A 139 -4.81 -14.64 -6.41
N ILE A 140 -5.27 -14.19 -5.24
CA ILE A 140 -5.92 -15.05 -4.24
C ILE A 140 -7.19 -15.68 -4.83
N TYR A 141 -8.04 -14.87 -5.46
CA TYR A 141 -9.28 -15.37 -6.05
C TYR A 141 -9.03 -16.37 -7.17
N ASN A 142 -8.18 -16.04 -8.14
CA ASN A 142 -7.93 -16.96 -9.25
C ASN A 142 -7.27 -18.25 -8.76
N SER A 143 -6.42 -18.18 -7.73
CA SER A 143 -5.89 -19.38 -7.08
C SER A 143 -6.98 -20.25 -6.47
N LEU A 144 -7.91 -19.66 -5.73
CA LEU A 144 -9.02 -20.40 -5.10
C LEU A 144 -10.03 -20.92 -6.14
N ALA A 145 -10.33 -20.13 -7.17
CA ALA A 145 -11.34 -20.45 -8.18
C ALA A 145 -10.85 -21.44 -9.23
N MET A 146 -9.56 -21.39 -9.60
CA MET A 146 -8.95 -22.24 -10.64
C MET A 146 -8.10 -23.37 -10.07
N ASP A 147 -8.06 -23.55 -8.75
CA ASP A 147 -7.20 -24.51 -8.05
C ASP A 147 -5.72 -24.42 -8.48
N THR A 148 -5.23 -23.18 -8.64
CA THR A 148 -3.85 -22.89 -9.07
C THR A 148 -3.05 -22.32 -7.91
N PRO A 149 -1.79 -22.76 -7.68
CA PRO A 149 -0.97 -22.20 -6.61
C PRO A 149 -0.77 -20.69 -6.74
N PHE A 150 -0.91 -19.92 -5.66
CA PHE A 150 -0.77 -18.45 -5.66
C PHE A 150 0.50 -17.95 -6.38
N LEU A 151 1.63 -18.63 -6.16
CA LEU A 151 2.91 -18.23 -6.73
C LEU A 151 3.02 -18.48 -8.25
N SER A 152 2.15 -19.29 -8.86
CA SER A 152 2.18 -19.51 -10.31
C SER A 152 1.80 -18.26 -11.10
N TRP A 153 0.99 -17.38 -10.51
CA TRP A 153 0.60 -16.07 -11.05
C TRP A 153 1.76 -15.07 -11.11
N TRP A 154 2.87 -15.37 -10.41
CA TRP A 154 4.04 -14.50 -10.26
C TRP A 154 5.34 -15.15 -10.75
N GLY A 155 5.26 -16.39 -11.24
CA GLY A 155 6.40 -17.18 -11.67
C GLY A 155 6.77 -16.95 -13.15
N PRO A 156 7.88 -17.53 -13.61
CA PRO A 156 8.30 -17.46 -15.02
C PRO A 156 7.28 -18.04 -16.01
N GLN A 157 6.31 -18.79 -15.50
CA GLN A 157 5.28 -19.49 -16.26
C GLN A 157 3.99 -18.66 -16.40
N ALA A 158 3.93 -17.48 -15.77
CA ALA A 158 2.81 -16.56 -15.90
C ALA A 158 2.70 -16.10 -17.37
N THR A 159 1.59 -16.41 -18.02
CA THR A 159 1.34 -16.01 -19.41
C THR A 159 0.89 -14.55 -19.49
N LEU A 160 0.98 -13.93 -20.67
CA LEU A 160 0.52 -12.54 -20.87
C LEU A 160 -0.99 -12.37 -20.61
N TYR A 161 -1.77 -13.44 -20.75
CA TYR A 161 -3.20 -13.50 -20.40
C TYR A 161 -3.44 -13.64 -18.88
N MET A 162 -2.46 -14.15 -18.13
CA MET A 162 -2.37 -14.06 -16.67
C MET A 162 -1.73 -12.72 -16.21
N ALA A 163 -1.18 -11.97 -17.18
CA ALA A 163 -0.76 -10.58 -17.08
C ALA A 163 -1.75 -9.53 -17.67
N PRO A 164 -3.07 -9.55 -17.36
CA PRO A 164 -3.92 -8.37 -17.53
C PRO A 164 -3.65 -7.20 -16.54
N PRO A 165 -2.67 -7.19 -15.60
CA PRO A 165 -2.75 -6.30 -14.47
C PRO A 165 -2.03 -4.98 -14.69
N LEU A 166 -1.32 -4.68 -15.79
CA LEU A 166 -0.64 -3.38 -15.90
C LEU A 166 -1.64 -2.23 -16.08
N ILE A 167 -2.59 -2.36 -17.02
CA ILE A 167 -3.62 -1.32 -17.22
C ILE A 167 -4.52 -1.23 -15.99
N GLY A 168 -4.95 -2.37 -15.45
CA GLY A 168 -5.77 -2.40 -14.24
C GLY A 168 -5.04 -1.91 -12.98
N LEU A 169 -3.74 -2.20 -12.83
CA LEU A 169 -2.90 -1.66 -11.77
C LEU A 169 -2.72 -0.16 -11.94
N ILE A 170 -2.41 0.33 -13.14
CA ILE A 170 -2.28 1.77 -13.40
C ILE A 170 -3.61 2.49 -13.12
N ALA A 171 -4.73 1.92 -13.55
CA ALA A 171 -6.05 2.46 -13.28
C ALA A 171 -6.35 2.46 -11.78
N SER A 172 -6.08 1.36 -11.08
CA SER A 172 -6.27 1.24 -9.63
C SER A 172 -5.38 2.23 -8.87
N LEU A 173 -4.07 2.29 -9.17
CA LEU A 173 -3.15 3.28 -8.62
C LEU A 173 -3.65 4.70 -8.88
N SER A 174 -4.18 4.98 -10.07
CA SER A 174 -4.75 6.29 -10.40
C SER A 174 -5.95 6.62 -9.53
N VAL A 175 -6.87 5.68 -9.32
CA VAL A 175 -8.03 5.87 -8.44
C VAL A 175 -7.58 6.16 -7.01
N TRP A 176 -6.70 5.33 -6.46
CA TRP A 176 -6.22 5.51 -5.09
C TRP A 176 -5.44 6.82 -4.92
N TYR A 177 -4.66 7.21 -5.92
CA TYR A 177 -3.94 8.48 -5.95
C TYR A 177 -4.89 9.68 -5.99
N TRP A 178 -5.79 9.73 -6.97
CA TRP A 178 -6.72 10.85 -7.14
C TRP A 178 -7.72 10.95 -5.99
N GLY A 179 -8.25 9.82 -5.52
CA GLY A 179 -9.08 9.76 -4.33
C GLY A 179 -8.34 10.28 -3.11
N GLY A 180 -7.13 9.77 -2.85
CA GLY A 180 -6.29 10.23 -1.74
C GLY A 180 -5.99 11.73 -1.82
N MET A 181 -5.64 12.24 -3.00
CA MET A 181 -5.39 13.66 -3.24
C MET A 181 -6.63 14.54 -3.00
N LEU A 182 -7.81 14.08 -3.42
CA LEU A 182 -9.07 14.76 -3.16
C LEU A 182 -9.36 14.81 -1.65
N GLY A 183 -9.22 13.68 -0.96
CA GLY A 183 -9.33 13.59 0.49
C GLY A 183 -8.41 14.55 1.23
N ARG A 184 -7.13 14.60 0.84
CA ARG A 184 -6.16 15.54 1.38
C ARG A 184 -6.60 16.99 1.20
N ARG A 185 -7.07 17.35 0.00
CA ARG A 185 -7.56 18.71 -0.28
C ARG A 185 -8.76 19.08 0.58
N LEU A 186 -9.68 18.14 0.80
CA LEU A 186 -10.82 18.34 1.70
C LEU A 186 -10.36 18.58 3.14
N ALA A 187 -9.46 17.76 3.66
CA ALA A 187 -8.92 17.90 5.01
C ALA A 187 -8.19 19.24 5.24
N MET A 188 -7.49 19.75 4.22
CA MET A 188 -6.82 21.07 4.32
C MET A 188 -7.79 22.25 4.32
N ARG A 189 -8.98 22.12 3.73
CA ARG A 189 -9.99 23.19 3.71
C ARG A 189 -10.80 23.29 5.01
N LEU A 190 -10.84 22.21 5.78
CA LEU A 190 -11.60 22.11 7.03
C LEU A 190 -10.79 22.52 8.27
N ARG A 191 -9.52 22.88 8.09
CA ARG A 191 -8.61 23.39 9.13
C ARG A 191 -8.41 24.88 8.95
#